data_AF-A0A954LAU1-F1
#
_entry.id   AF-A0A954LAU1-F1
#
_cell.length_a   1.000
_cell.length_b   1.000
_cell.length_c   1.000
_cell.angle_alpha   90.00
_cell.angle_beta   90.00
_cell.angle_gamma   90.00
#
_symmetry.space_group_name_H-M   'P 1'
#
loop_
_entity.id
_entity.type
_entity.pdbx_description
1 polymer ?
#
loop_
_entity_poly.entity_id
_entity_poly.type
_entity_poly.pdbx_seq_one_letter_code
_entity_poly.pdbx_strand_id
1 'polypeptide(L)'
;MIVVRQYSGFLLAVLLTVNLSTTALAHPEGFSGIQILIREDHIECALTLHTRDLDAWFPPGTYADYVNDVCRELEHTIDEVVELRLEDEILPVQTVMAQQLETGLIETRVTWQLPPQDASAELLVWSKHLYLMPRGHQQILTIEDRRGVRDEQPGVLSLDDILTVERDAAGTRLRLLEVEAAASQMVAPVPQNRSQERAIEPTSPDFPATKPVANLRDEHTWM
;
A
#
# COMPACT_ATOMS: atom_id res chain seq x y z
N MET A 1 72.96 1.24 8.04
CA MET A 1 72.03 0.13 7.69
C MET A 1 70.63 0.74 7.65
N ILE A 2 70.10 1.01 6.45
CA ILE A 2 68.89 1.83 6.26
C ILE A 2 67.76 0.89 5.84
N VAL A 3 66.84 0.63 6.77
CA VAL A 3 65.63 -0.17 6.58
C VAL A 3 64.55 0.74 5.99
N VAL A 4 64.56 0.95 4.67
CA VAL A 4 63.57 1.81 3.97
C VAL A 4 62.99 1.07 2.76
N ARG A 5 62.52 -0.17 2.95
CA ARG A 5 61.94 -0.95 1.83
C ARG A 5 60.60 -1.62 2.07
N GLN A 6 60.01 -1.49 3.26
CA GLN A 6 58.74 -2.19 3.60
C GLN A 6 57.50 -1.29 3.62
N TYR A 7 57.63 0.03 3.71
CA TYR A 7 56.47 0.93 3.83
C TYR A 7 55.85 1.33 2.48
N SER A 8 56.58 1.20 1.37
CA SER A 8 56.09 1.61 0.05
C SER A 8 54.98 0.70 -0.50
N GLY A 9 55.07 -0.61 -0.24
CA GLY A 9 54.05 -1.57 -0.66
C GLY A 9 52.73 -1.41 0.10
N PHE A 10 52.82 -1.12 1.40
CA PHE A 10 51.64 -0.89 2.23
C PHE A 10 50.90 0.39 1.82
N LEU A 11 51.63 1.47 1.56
CA LEU A 11 51.02 2.75 1.16
C LEU A 11 50.33 2.64 -0.22
N LEU A 12 50.93 1.90 -1.16
CA LEU A 12 50.32 1.61 -2.47
C LEU A 12 49.07 0.74 -2.34
N ALA A 13 49.10 -0.28 -1.48
CA ALA A 13 47.94 -1.13 -1.22
C ALA A 13 46.79 -0.33 -0.61
N VAL A 14 47.04 0.52 0.37
CA VAL A 14 46.03 1.41 0.97
C VAL A 14 45.47 2.38 -0.08
N LEU A 15 46.32 2.97 -0.92
CA LEU A 15 45.86 3.87 -1.98
C LEU A 15 44.99 3.15 -3.03
N LEU A 16 45.33 1.91 -3.39
CA LEU A 16 44.51 1.10 -4.30
C LEU A 16 43.16 0.78 -3.68
N THR A 17 43.12 0.37 -2.41
CA THR A 17 41.86 0.03 -1.72
C THR A 17 40.95 1.25 -1.57
N VAL A 18 41.50 2.44 -1.28
CA VAL A 18 40.72 3.68 -1.19
C VAL A 18 40.16 4.09 -2.56
N ASN A 19 40.91 3.91 -3.65
CA ASN A 19 40.43 4.25 -5.00
C ASN A 19 39.37 3.26 -5.52
N LEU A 20 39.46 1.97 -5.14
CA LEU A 20 38.48 0.94 -5.49
C LEU A 20 37.17 1.03 -4.68
N SER A 21 37.14 1.81 -3.59
CA SER A 21 35.96 1.99 -2.74
C SER A 21 34.98 3.05 -3.24
N THR A 22 35.25 3.68 -4.39
CA THR A 22 34.43 4.79 -4.93
C THR A 22 33.21 4.35 -5.73
N THR A 23 32.99 3.04 -5.92
CA THR A 23 31.82 2.49 -6.62
C THR A 23 30.97 1.65 -5.68
N ALA A 24 30.31 2.29 -4.72
CA ALA A 24 29.19 1.68 -3.99
C ALA A 24 28.25 2.75 -3.39
N LEU A 25 28.00 3.82 -4.15
CA LEU A 25 26.75 4.58 -4.01
C LEU A 25 25.73 3.93 -4.96
N ALA A 26 25.54 2.62 -4.80
CA ALA A 26 24.29 2.00 -5.20
C ALA A 26 23.26 2.58 -4.23
N HIS A 27 22.65 3.70 -4.61
CA HIS A 27 21.40 4.08 -4.00
C HIS A 27 20.51 2.83 -4.07
N PRO A 28 19.87 2.41 -2.94
CA PRO A 28 18.97 1.27 -2.98
C PRO A 28 18.03 1.46 -4.17
N GLU A 29 17.83 0.39 -4.94
CA GLU A 29 16.90 0.39 -6.07
C GLU A 29 15.60 1.03 -5.58
N GLY A 30 15.10 2.02 -6.33
CA GLY A 30 13.86 2.69 -5.96
C GLY A 30 12.77 1.62 -5.86
N PHE A 31 12.12 1.51 -4.71
CA PHE A 31 10.97 0.62 -4.57
C PHE A 31 9.74 1.41 -4.95
N SER A 32 8.95 0.86 -5.86
CA SER A 32 7.58 1.35 -6.09
C SER A 32 6.59 0.45 -5.38
N GLY A 33 5.48 1.02 -4.92
CA GLY A 33 4.42 0.30 -4.23
C GLY A 33 3.08 0.51 -4.90
N ILE A 34 2.26 -0.53 -4.96
CA ILE A 34 0.83 -0.44 -5.25
C ILE A 34 0.11 -1.14 -4.11
N GLN A 35 -0.69 -0.40 -3.38
CA GLN A 35 -1.63 -0.95 -2.41
C GLN A 35 -3.03 -0.82 -2.99
N ILE A 36 -3.78 -1.92 -3.03
CA ILE A 36 -5.19 -1.96 -3.42
C ILE A 36 -6.01 -2.35 -2.19
N LEU A 37 -6.98 -1.51 -1.84
CA LEU A 37 -7.92 -1.74 -0.77
C LEU A 37 -9.32 -1.85 -1.34
N ILE A 38 -9.94 -3.02 -1.22
CA ILE A 38 -11.29 -3.31 -1.73
C ILE A 38 -12.28 -3.12 -0.58
N ARG A 39 -13.23 -2.20 -0.74
CA ARG A 39 -14.34 -1.93 0.18
C ARG A 39 -15.67 -2.36 -0.44
N GLU A 40 -16.77 -2.19 0.30
CA GLU A 40 -18.09 -2.63 -0.16
C GLU A 40 -18.59 -1.87 -1.40
N ASP A 41 -18.26 -0.58 -1.51
CA ASP A 41 -18.77 0.31 -2.55
C ASP A 41 -17.68 0.90 -3.45
N HIS A 42 -16.40 0.78 -3.09
CA HIS A 42 -15.29 1.35 -3.87
C HIS A 42 -13.99 0.59 -3.69
N ILE A 43 -13.05 0.83 -4.60
CA ILE A 43 -11.64 0.43 -4.46
C ILE A 43 -10.81 1.69 -4.26
N GLU A 44 -9.91 1.64 -3.30
CA GLU A 44 -8.83 2.63 -3.14
C GLU A 44 -7.52 2.00 -3.63
N CYS A 45 -6.72 2.78 -4.36
CA CYS A 45 -5.33 2.44 -4.67
C CYS A 45 -4.41 3.53 -4.15
N ALA A 46 -3.34 3.14 -3.46
CA ALA A 46 -2.23 4.02 -3.16
C ALA A 46 -1.00 3.56 -3.96
N LEU A 47 -0.52 4.43 -4.85
CA LEU A 47 0.72 4.24 -5.60
C LEU A 47 1.83 5.04 -4.95
N THR A 48 2.92 4.38 -4.59
CA THR A 48 4.15 5.03 -4.13
C THR A 48 5.16 4.97 -5.27
N LEU A 49 5.52 6.13 -5.80
CA LEU A 49 6.35 6.29 -6.99
C LEU A 49 7.62 7.06 -6.64
N HIS A 50 8.78 6.53 -7.03
CA HIS A 50 10.03 7.26 -6.88
C HIS A 50 10.19 8.25 -8.04
N THR A 51 10.52 9.51 -7.73
CA THR A 51 10.67 10.59 -8.72
C THR A 51 11.65 10.27 -9.85
N ARG A 52 12.72 9.51 -9.56
CA ARG A 52 13.70 9.03 -10.56
C ARG A 52 13.11 8.07 -11.59
N ASP A 53 12.09 7.31 -11.19
CA ASP A 53 11.45 6.33 -12.06
C ASP A 53 10.44 7.00 -13.00
N LEU A 54 10.05 8.22 -12.66
CA LEU A 54 9.14 9.05 -13.42
C LEU A 54 9.84 9.80 -14.56
N ASP A 55 11.17 9.86 -14.60
CA ASP A 55 11.94 10.63 -15.60
C ASP A 55 11.61 10.25 -17.06
N ALA A 56 11.18 9.01 -17.30
CA ALA A 56 10.76 8.56 -18.63
C ALA A 56 9.42 9.16 -19.07
N TRP A 57 8.48 9.37 -18.14
CA TRP A 57 7.20 10.05 -18.38
C TRP A 57 7.31 11.56 -18.26
N PHE A 58 8.09 12.01 -17.28
CA PHE A 58 8.18 13.40 -16.84
C PHE A 58 9.64 13.84 -16.89
N PRO A 59 10.20 14.17 -18.06
CA PRO A 59 11.63 14.44 -18.18
C PRO A 59 12.08 15.62 -17.28
N PRO A 60 13.19 15.48 -16.54
CA PRO A 60 13.72 16.55 -15.72
C PRO A 60 14.10 17.77 -16.58
N GLY A 61 13.85 18.97 -16.06
CA GLY A 61 14.06 20.23 -16.78
C GLY A 61 12.86 20.73 -17.59
N THR A 62 11.81 19.92 -17.74
CA THR A 62 10.52 20.35 -18.31
C THR A 62 9.70 21.18 -17.31
N TYR A 63 9.84 20.86 -16.03
CA TYR A 63 9.06 21.39 -14.92
C TYR A 63 9.89 22.32 -14.05
N ALA A 64 9.33 23.46 -13.64
CA ALA A 64 10.03 24.46 -12.84
C ALA A 64 10.02 24.09 -11.35
N ASP A 65 8.90 23.54 -10.89
CA ASP A 65 8.74 22.95 -9.56
C ASP A 65 8.42 21.46 -9.74
N TYR A 66 9.47 20.70 -10.06
CA TYR A 66 9.35 19.34 -10.61
C TYR A 66 8.35 18.46 -9.85
N VAL A 67 8.44 18.38 -8.52
CA VAL A 67 7.57 17.50 -7.74
C VAL A 67 6.12 17.97 -7.77
N ASN A 68 5.87 19.25 -7.54
CA ASN A 68 4.50 19.79 -7.51
C ASN A 68 3.85 19.79 -8.91
N ASP A 69 4.65 20.02 -9.94
CA ASP A 69 4.20 19.96 -11.34
C ASP A 69 3.87 18.51 -11.72
N VAL A 70 4.74 17.55 -11.39
CA VAL A 70 4.50 16.12 -11.66
C VAL A 70 3.29 15.60 -10.87
N CYS A 71 3.10 15.98 -9.61
CA CYS A 71 1.89 15.62 -8.87
C CYS A 71 0.63 16.11 -9.60
N ARG A 72 0.61 17.36 -10.08
CA ARG A 72 -0.54 17.90 -10.83
C ARG A 72 -0.77 17.16 -12.15
N GLU A 73 0.28 16.85 -12.89
CA GLU A 73 0.14 16.06 -14.13
C GLU A 73 -0.37 14.64 -13.84
N LEU A 74 0.14 13.98 -12.79
CA LEU A 74 -0.32 12.65 -12.38
C LEU A 74 -1.82 12.62 -12.04
N GLU A 75 -2.36 13.70 -11.45
CA GLU A 75 -3.81 13.82 -11.21
C GLU A 75 -4.63 13.85 -12.51
N HIS A 76 -4.03 14.27 -13.62
CA HIS A 76 -4.68 14.35 -14.93
C HIS A 76 -4.42 13.15 -15.83
N THR A 77 -3.34 12.40 -15.61
CA THR A 77 -2.90 11.30 -16.48
C THR A 77 -2.81 9.96 -15.75
N ILE A 78 -3.54 9.79 -14.64
CA ILE A 78 -3.44 8.60 -13.79
C ILE A 78 -3.80 7.31 -14.51
N ASP A 79 -4.69 7.38 -15.50
CA ASP A 79 -5.14 6.28 -16.34
C ASP A 79 -4.03 5.74 -17.25
N GLU A 80 -2.98 6.53 -17.50
CA GLU A 80 -1.77 6.09 -18.18
C GLU A 80 -0.80 5.33 -17.26
N VAL A 81 -0.96 5.48 -15.94
CA VAL A 81 -0.06 4.91 -14.91
C VAL A 81 -0.64 3.62 -14.32
N VAL A 82 -1.94 3.63 -14.01
CA VAL A 82 -2.66 2.49 -13.42
C VAL A 82 -4.06 2.38 -14.02
N GLU A 83 -4.48 1.14 -14.27
CA GLU A 83 -5.82 0.85 -14.76
C GLU A 83 -6.41 -0.31 -13.96
N LEU A 84 -7.66 -0.16 -13.52
CA LEU A 84 -8.45 -1.24 -12.95
C LEU A 84 -9.49 -1.70 -13.95
N ARG A 85 -9.64 -3.02 -14.08
CA ARG A 85 -10.75 -3.63 -14.81
C ARG A 85 -11.53 -4.57 -13.93
N LEU A 86 -12.83 -4.62 -14.16
CA LEU A 86 -13.75 -5.55 -13.53
C LEU A 86 -14.44 -6.33 -14.65
N GLU A 87 -14.24 -7.64 -14.71
CA GLU A 87 -14.73 -8.48 -15.83
C GLU A 87 -14.35 -7.92 -17.21
N ASP A 88 -13.08 -7.54 -17.37
CA ASP A 88 -12.53 -6.86 -18.56
C ASP A 88 -13.05 -5.43 -18.86
N GLU A 89 -14.03 -4.91 -18.11
CA GLU A 89 -14.50 -3.53 -18.23
C GLU A 89 -13.61 -2.58 -17.43
N ILE A 90 -13.11 -1.51 -18.07
CA ILE A 90 -12.29 -0.49 -17.39
C ILE A 90 -13.16 0.28 -16.40
N LEU A 91 -12.77 0.30 -15.14
CA LEU A 91 -13.46 1.10 -14.12
C LEU A 91 -13.10 2.58 -14.29
N PRO A 92 -14.10 3.49 -14.31
CA PRO A 92 -13.83 4.92 -14.35
C PRO A 92 -13.26 5.39 -13.02
N VAL A 93 -12.20 6.18 -13.09
CA VAL A 93 -11.61 6.86 -11.93
C VAL A 93 -12.62 7.88 -11.39
N GLN A 94 -12.86 7.85 -10.07
CA GLN A 94 -13.67 8.86 -9.38
C GLN A 94 -12.83 10.02 -8.88
N THR A 95 -11.79 9.72 -8.12
CA THR A 95 -10.93 10.72 -7.50
C THR A 95 -9.47 10.33 -7.67
N VAL A 96 -8.64 11.35 -7.79
CA VAL A 96 -7.18 11.25 -7.81
C VAL A 96 -6.64 12.33 -6.91
N MET A 97 -5.63 11.99 -6.12
CA MET A 97 -4.87 12.95 -5.33
C MET A 97 -3.40 12.52 -5.36
N ALA A 98 -2.54 13.38 -5.89
CA ALA A 98 -1.11 13.14 -5.89
C ALA A 98 -0.42 14.14 -4.96
N GLN A 99 0.47 13.63 -4.12
CA GLN A 99 1.19 14.46 -3.15
C GLN A 99 2.61 13.96 -2.96
N GLN A 100 3.50 14.87 -2.57
CA GLN A 100 4.81 14.48 -2.10
C GLN A 100 4.68 13.80 -0.73
N LEU A 101 5.10 12.55 -0.63
CA LEU A 101 5.11 11.82 0.63
C LEU A 101 6.38 12.17 1.43
N GLU A 102 7.53 12.04 0.78
CA GLU A 102 8.84 12.41 1.32
C GLU A 102 9.77 12.89 0.20
N THR A 103 11.02 13.21 0.52
CA THR A 103 11.98 13.67 -0.49
C THR A 103 12.25 12.55 -1.49
N GLY A 104 11.85 12.77 -2.74
CA GLY A 104 12.05 11.81 -3.82
C GLY A 104 10.93 10.79 -4.00
N LEU A 105 9.89 10.80 -3.17
CA LEU A 105 8.71 9.93 -3.29
C LEU A 105 7.42 10.74 -3.47
N ILE A 106 6.59 10.29 -4.41
CA ILE A 106 5.24 10.78 -4.64
C ILE A 106 4.26 9.65 -4.28
N GLU A 107 3.22 9.98 -3.52
CA GLU A 107 2.08 9.11 -3.29
C GLU A 107 0.91 9.59 -4.13
N THR A 108 0.32 8.70 -4.92
CA THR A 108 -0.92 8.98 -5.67
C THR A 108 -2.02 8.07 -5.16
N ARG A 109 -3.10 8.66 -4.67
CA ARG A 109 -4.30 7.93 -4.25
C ARG A 109 -5.37 8.03 -5.32
N VAL A 110 -5.95 6.90 -5.65
CA VAL A 110 -6.96 6.76 -6.71
C VAL A 110 -8.14 6.00 -6.16
N THR A 111 -9.35 6.46 -6.44
CA THR A 111 -10.57 5.76 -6.05
C THR A 111 -11.39 5.41 -7.28
N TRP A 112 -11.91 4.18 -7.33
CA TRP A 112 -12.89 3.73 -8.32
C TRP A 112 -14.17 3.32 -7.63
N GLN A 113 -15.30 3.68 -8.22
CA GLN A 113 -16.59 3.18 -7.76
C GLN A 113 -16.75 1.72 -8.15
N LEU A 114 -17.16 0.88 -7.21
CA LEU A 114 -17.64 -0.45 -7.56
C LEU A 114 -19.09 -0.35 -8.03
N PRO A 115 -19.41 -0.89 -9.22
CA PRO A 115 -20.79 -1.15 -9.55
C PRO A 115 -21.38 -2.14 -8.53
N PRO A 116 -22.68 -2.03 -8.18
CA PRO A 116 -23.35 -3.04 -7.36
C PRO A 116 -23.35 -4.35 -8.14
N GLN A 117 -22.43 -5.25 -7.80
CA GLN A 117 -22.20 -6.49 -8.53
C GLN A 117 -22.32 -7.72 -7.64
N ASP A 118 -22.58 -8.84 -8.30
CA ASP A 118 -22.49 -10.17 -7.71
C ASP A 118 -21.06 -10.41 -7.20
N ALA A 119 -20.95 -11.14 -6.10
CA ALA A 119 -19.72 -11.25 -5.34
C ALA A 119 -18.52 -11.85 -6.14
N SER A 120 -18.74 -12.48 -7.29
CA SER A 120 -17.72 -13.26 -8.00
C SER A 120 -16.98 -12.55 -9.14
N ALA A 121 -17.03 -11.23 -9.23
CA ALA A 121 -16.38 -10.50 -10.32
C ALA A 121 -14.85 -10.52 -10.24
N GLU A 122 -14.20 -10.70 -11.39
CA GLU A 122 -12.75 -10.73 -11.55
C GLU A 122 -12.17 -9.31 -11.56
N LEU A 123 -11.26 -9.00 -10.62
CA LEU A 123 -10.57 -7.71 -10.56
C LEU A 123 -9.16 -7.81 -11.17
N LEU A 124 -8.91 -6.97 -12.16
CA LEU A 124 -7.66 -6.87 -12.89
C LEU A 124 -6.97 -5.54 -12.56
N VAL A 125 -5.73 -5.61 -12.07
CA VAL A 125 -4.89 -4.44 -11.79
C VAL A 125 -3.77 -4.36 -12.81
N TRP A 126 -3.77 -3.31 -13.63
CA TRP A 126 -2.71 -3.07 -14.60
C TRP A 126 -1.84 -1.89 -14.17
N SER A 127 -0.66 -2.22 -13.67
CA SER A 127 0.43 -1.26 -13.46
C SER A 127 1.11 -0.97 -14.80
N LYS A 128 0.57 -0.03 -15.57
CA LYS A 128 1.14 0.38 -16.86
C LYS A 128 2.53 0.97 -16.67
N HIS A 129 2.80 1.54 -15.48
CA HIS A 129 4.04 2.23 -15.28
C HIS A 129 5.28 1.32 -15.22
N LEU A 130 5.10 0.03 -14.89
CA LEU A 130 6.18 -0.95 -14.87
C LEU A 130 6.92 -1.07 -16.22
N TYR A 131 6.22 -0.80 -17.34
CA TYR A 131 6.80 -0.95 -18.66
C TYR A 131 7.94 0.05 -18.94
N LEU A 132 7.91 1.25 -18.36
CA LEU A 132 8.96 2.25 -18.56
C LEU A 132 10.04 2.20 -17.49
N MET A 133 9.93 1.32 -16.50
CA MET A 133 10.90 1.23 -15.42
C MET A 133 12.27 0.70 -15.91
N PRO A 134 13.36 1.09 -15.22
CA PRO A 134 14.66 0.46 -15.40
C PRO A 134 14.62 -1.06 -15.18
N ARG A 135 15.55 -1.78 -15.81
CA ARG A 135 15.72 -3.22 -15.54
C ARG A 135 16.13 -3.42 -14.08
N GLY A 136 15.58 -4.45 -13.45
CA GLY A 136 15.84 -4.75 -12.04
C GLY A 136 14.92 -4.01 -11.07
N HIS A 137 14.10 -3.07 -11.56
CA HIS A 137 13.11 -2.38 -10.73
C HIS A 137 12.15 -3.38 -10.07
N GLN A 138 11.88 -3.14 -8.79
CA GLN A 138 10.96 -3.94 -7.99
C GLN A 138 9.73 -3.13 -7.61
N GLN A 139 8.57 -3.76 -7.75
CA GLN A 139 7.30 -3.22 -7.29
C GLN A 139 6.65 -4.17 -6.30
N ILE A 140 6.25 -3.63 -5.15
CA ILE A 140 5.47 -4.36 -4.16
C ILE A 140 3.99 -4.13 -4.50
N LEU A 141 3.25 -5.21 -4.70
CA LEU A 141 1.79 -5.19 -4.84
C LEU A 141 1.19 -5.77 -3.56
N THR A 142 0.40 -4.96 -2.86
CA THR A 142 -0.38 -5.38 -1.71
C THR A 142 -1.86 -5.27 -2.05
N ILE A 143 -2.62 -6.35 -1.88
CA ILE A 143 -4.08 -6.34 -2.05
C ILE A 143 -4.73 -6.72 -0.73
N GLU A 144 -5.62 -5.85 -0.25
CA GLU A 144 -6.39 -6.04 0.96
C GLU A 144 -7.90 -6.00 0.64
N ASP A 145 -8.62 -7.08 0.97
CA ASP A 145 -10.08 -7.13 0.90
C ASP A 145 -10.70 -6.87 2.28
N ARG A 146 -11.44 -5.77 2.39
CA ARG A 146 -12.15 -5.34 3.61
C ARG A 146 -13.66 -5.35 3.48
N ARG A 147 -14.22 -5.95 2.43
CA ARG A 147 -15.67 -6.14 2.32
C ARG A 147 -16.19 -6.94 3.52
N GLY A 148 -17.20 -6.42 4.21
CA GLY A 148 -17.78 -7.05 5.40
C GLY A 148 -16.92 -6.99 6.68
N VAL A 149 -15.80 -6.26 6.67
CA VAL A 149 -14.92 -6.08 7.83
C VAL A 149 -14.95 -4.63 8.31
N ARG A 150 -14.95 -4.42 9.64
CA ARG A 150 -14.86 -3.09 10.22
C ARG A 150 -13.43 -2.58 10.17
N ASP A 151 -13.22 -1.28 9.98
CA ASP A 151 -11.90 -0.65 9.76
C ASP A 151 -10.81 -1.00 10.80
N GLU A 152 -11.21 -1.36 12.02
CA GLU A 152 -10.32 -1.70 13.13
C GLU A 152 -9.83 -3.16 13.13
N GLN A 153 -10.38 -4.02 12.26
CA GLN A 153 -9.98 -5.42 12.15
C GLN A 153 -9.02 -5.63 10.99
N PRO A 154 -8.03 -6.54 11.12
CA PRO A 154 -7.19 -6.92 9.99
C PRO A 154 -8.05 -7.46 8.85
N GLY A 155 -7.75 -7.08 7.61
CA GLY A 155 -8.50 -7.48 6.42
C GLY A 155 -8.65 -9.00 6.27
N VAL A 156 -9.67 -9.43 5.51
CA VAL A 156 -10.00 -10.86 5.34
C VAL A 156 -8.92 -11.57 4.53
N LEU A 157 -8.34 -10.87 3.57
CA LEU A 157 -7.33 -11.36 2.64
C LEU A 157 -6.28 -10.27 2.48
N SER A 158 -5.03 -10.60 2.79
CA SER A 158 -3.85 -9.78 2.50
C SER A 158 -2.93 -10.62 1.62
N LEU A 159 -2.63 -10.12 0.44
CA LEU A 159 -1.64 -10.70 -0.46
C LEU A 159 -0.54 -9.69 -0.72
N ASP A 160 0.70 -10.10 -0.47
CA ASP A 160 1.89 -9.36 -0.86
C ASP A 160 2.62 -10.13 -1.96
N ASP A 161 2.83 -9.47 -3.10
CA ASP A 161 3.62 -10.00 -4.21
C ASP A 161 4.73 -9.02 -4.61
N ILE A 162 5.88 -9.56 -5.04
CA ILE A 162 7.02 -8.76 -5.51
C ILE A 162 7.15 -8.95 -7.00
N LEU A 163 6.84 -7.88 -7.73
CA LEU A 163 6.91 -7.83 -9.18
C LEU A 163 8.29 -7.34 -9.58
N THR A 164 9.06 -8.21 -10.24
CA THR A 164 10.37 -7.86 -10.79
C THR A 164 10.25 -7.63 -12.29
N VAL A 165 10.74 -6.48 -12.77
CA VAL A 165 10.71 -6.18 -14.21
C VAL A 165 11.82 -6.94 -14.94
N GLU A 166 11.48 -8.11 -15.46
CA GLU A 166 12.25 -8.84 -16.47
C GLU A 166 11.74 -8.45 -17.86
N ARG A 167 12.58 -7.78 -18.69
CA ARG A 167 12.14 -7.37 -20.04
C ARG A 167 12.04 -8.59 -20.96
N ASP A 168 10.82 -9.06 -21.20
CA ASP A 168 10.48 -9.83 -22.40
C ASP A 168 9.89 -8.90 -23.49
N ALA A 169 9.85 -9.37 -24.74
CA ALA A 169 9.41 -8.57 -25.89
C ALA A 169 7.89 -8.37 -25.96
N ALA A 170 7.10 -8.88 -25.00
CA ALA A 170 5.65 -8.99 -25.09
C ALA A 170 4.87 -8.05 -24.15
N GLY A 171 5.58 -7.33 -23.27
CA GLY A 171 4.95 -6.42 -22.30
C GLY A 171 4.46 -7.20 -21.09
N THR A 172 4.89 -6.77 -19.91
CA THR A 172 4.55 -7.41 -18.64
C THR A 172 3.03 -7.34 -18.40
N ARG A 173 2.35 -8.47 -18.55
CA ARG A 173 0.97 -8.66 -18.09
C ARG A 173 1.03 -9.29 -16.70
N LEU A 174 0.55 -8.57 -15.70
CA LEU A 174 0.39 -9.12 -14.36
C LEU A 174 -0.81 -10.06 -14.36
N ARG A 175 -0.58 -11.27 -13.85
CA ARG A 175 -1.59 -12.33 -13.84
C ARG A 175 -2.50 -12.14 -12.64
N LEU A 176 -3.78 -12.02 -12.96
CA LEU A 176 -4.98 -12.25 -12.15
C LEU A 176 -4.78 -12.86 -10.77
N LEU A 177 -5.47 -12.27 -9.81
CA LEU A 177 -6.01 -13.01 -8.68
C LEU A 177 -7.51 -13.09 -8.88
N GLU A 178 -8.04 -14.30 -9.02
CA GLU A 178 -9.45 -14.53 -8.76
C GLU A 178 -9.67 -14.18 -7.28
N VAL A 179 -10.16 -12.96 -7.02
CA VAL A 179 -10.70 -12.63 -5.71
C VAL A 179 -12.05 -13.32 -5.65
N GLU A 180 -12.04 -14.63 -5.37
CA GLU A 180 -13.25 -15.37 -5.06
C GLU A 180 -13.80 -14.74 -3.78
N ALA A 181 -14.78 -13.83 -3.91
CA ALA A 181 -15.30 -13.16 -2.74
C ALA A 181 -15.81 -14.23 -1.80
N ALA A 182 -15.31 -14.18 -0.57
CA ALA A 182 -15.77 -15.00 0.54
C ALA A 182 -17.19 -14.63 0.99
N ALA A 183 -18.08 -14.24 0.06
CA ALA A 183 -19.47 -13.88 0.31
C ALA A 183 -20.36 -15.10 0.65
N SER A 184 -19.81 -16.29 0.89
CA SER A 184 -20.59 -17.47 1.31
C SER A 184 -20.05 -18.21 2.54
N GLN A 185 -19.09 -17.64 3.26
CA GLN A 185 -18.81 -18.05 4.65
C GLN A 185 -19.14 -16.92 5.62
N MET A 186 -20.36 -16.39 5.52
CA MET A 186 -21.07 -16.02 6.74
C MET A 186 -21.12 -17.28 7.60
N VAL A 187 -20.20 -17.33 8.55
CA VAL A 187 -20.29 -17.99 9.85
C VAL A 187 -21.71 -18.48 10.05
N ALA A 188 -21.93 -19.79 9.83
CA ALA A 188 -23.09 -20.44 10.42
C ALA A 188 -23.11 -19.98 11.88
N PRO A 189 -24.25 -19.46 12.39
CA PRO A 189 -24.30 -18.94 13.74
C PRO A 189 -23.70 -20.02 14.64
N VAL A 190 -22.61 -19.66 15.33
CA VAL A 190 -22.00 -20.54 16.33
C VAL A 190 -23.15 -21.15 17.10
N PRO A 191 -23.34 -22.49 17.09
CA PRO A 191 -24.44 -23.08 17.84
C PRO A 191 -24.23 -22.61 19.28
N GLN A 192 -25.13 -21.75 19.74
CA GLN A 192 -25.15 -21.32 21.13
C GLN A 192 -25.24 -22.61 21.93
N ASN A 193 -24.12 -22.99 22.53
CA ASN A 193 -24.02 -24.20 23.32
C ASN A 193 -24.85 -23.96 24.57
N ARG A 194 -26.17 -24.23 24.46
CA ARG A 194 -27.20 -24.06 25.49
C ARG A 194 -27.10 -25.12 26.59
N SER A 195 -25.88 -25.59 26.86
CA SER A 195 -25.57 -26.70 27.75
C SER A 195 -24.62 -26.27 28.87
N GLN A 196 -24.74 -25.04 29.38
CA GLN A 196 -24.18 -24.65 30.68
C GLN A 196 -25.12 -23.66 31.40
N GLU A 197 -26.39 -24.03 31.53
CA GLU A 197 -27.24 -23.50 32.59
C GLU A 197 -27.15 -24.48 33.77
N ARG A 198 -25.97 -24.52 34.43
CA ARG A 198 -25.89 -25.09 35.78
C ARG A 198 -26.36 -24.00 36.73
N ALA A 199 -27.49 -24.27 37.38
CA ALA A 199 -27.99 -23.54 38.52
C ALA A 199 -26.86 -23.29 39.54
N ILE A 200 -26.52 -22.02 39.73
CA ILE A 200 -25.83 -21.54 40.92
C ILE A 200 -26.92 -20.85 41.74
N GLU A 201 -27.30 -21.47 42.86
CA GLU A 201 -28.14 -20.85 43.88
C GLU A 201 -27.49 -19.53 44.35
N PRO A 202 -28.22 -18.41 44.35
CA PRO A 202 -27.75 -17.20 45.00
C PRO A 202 -27.97 -17.30 46.50
N THR A 203 -26.92 -17.61 47.26
CA THR A 203 -26.85 -17.28 48.69
C THR A 203 -26.71 -15.77 48.82
N SER A 204 -27.79 -15.14 49.26
CA SER A 204 -27.91 -13.72 49.59
C SER A 204 -27.01 -13.32 50.76
N PRO A 205 -26.19 -12.27 50.65
CA PRO A 205 -25.79 -11.47 51.78
C PRO A 205 -26.53 -10.13 51.76
N ASP A 206 -27.24 -9.85 52.86
CA ASP A 206 -27.81 -8.56 53.20
C ASP A 206 -26.75 -7.45 53.10
N PHE A 207 -26.98 -6.48 52.21
CA PHE A 207 -26.28 -5.20 52.24
C PHE A 207 -27.28 -4.05 52.43
N PRO A 208 -27.03 -3.13 53.38
CA PRO A 208 -27.93 -2.03 53.68
C PRO A 208 -27.94 -0.97 52.56
N ALA A 209 -29.14 -0.45 52.30
CA ALA A 209 -29.44 0.57 51.31
C ALA A 209 -28.59 1.85 51.48
N THR A 210 -27.81 2.18 50.47
CA THR A 210 -27.18 3.51 50.31
C THR A 210 -28.05 4.40 49.42
N LYS A 211 -28.25 5.64 49.87
CA LYS A 211 -29.11 6.67 49.26
C LYS A 211 -28.60 7.12 47.88
N PRO A 212 -29.49 7.56 46.97
CA PRO A 212 -29.09 8.12 45.68
C PRO A 212 -28.42 9.49 45.85
N VAL A 213 -27.25 9.65 45.23
CA VAL A 213 -26.57 10.94 45.04
C VAL A 213 -27.09 11.59 43.76
N ALA A 214 -27.38 12.87 43.86
CA ALA A 214 -28.06 13.69 42.87
C ALA A 214 -27.24 13.94 41.60
N ASN A 215 -27.98 14.08 40.49
CA ASN A 215 -27.56 14.61 39.20
C ASN A 215 -26.82 15.94 39.32
N LEU A 216 -25.70 16.06 38.61
CA LEU A 216 -25.15 17.33 38.16
C LEU A 216 -25.01 17.26 36.64
N ARG A 217 -25.88 18.03 35.98
CA ARG A 217 -25.74 18.51 34.60
C ARG A 217 -24.65 19.57 34.62
N ASP A 218 -23.71 19.50 33.69
CA ASP A 218 -22.97 20.69 33.27
C ASP A 218 -23.18 20.89 31.76
N GLU A 219 -23.78 22.05 31.49
CA GLU A 219 -23.94 22.66 30.18
C GLU A 219 -22.63 23.37 29.83
N HIS A 220 -22.02 23.06 28.69
CA HIS A 220 -20.98 23.92 28.12
C HIS A 220 -21.32 24.32 26.69
N THR A 221 -21.93 25.50 26.60
CA THR A 221 -22.00 26.39 25.45
C THR A 221 -20.62 26.99 25.20
N TRP A 222 -20.15 26.99 23.95
CA TRP A 222 -19.11 27.92 23.49
C TRP A 222 -19.51 28.53 22.14
N MET A 223 -19.17 29.82 22.03
CA MET A 223 -19.47 30.79 20.97
C MET A 223 -18.75 30.51 19.66
#